data_AF-A0A848FP23-F1
#
_entry.id   AF-A0A848FP23-F1
#
_cell.length_a   1.000
_cell.length_b   1.000
_cell.length_c   1.000
_cell.angle_alpha   90.00
_cell.angle_beta   90.00
_cell.angle_gamma   90.00
#
_symmetry.space_group_name_H-M   'P 1'
#
loop_
_entity.id
_entity.type
_entity.pdbx_description
1 polymer ?
#
loop_
_entity_poly.entity_id
_entity_poly.type
_entity_poly.pdbx_seq_one_letter_code
_entity_poly.pdbx_strand_id
1 'polypeptide(L)'
;MREPGNNNTTFQDLFDKFEFNGATVAAFYAMLLDNLKIDYKIYLGSIPYVKAFYGGKAVDFYPKSYPESDYAYIYSSKGSFYNYLKISKTHITEQGKKDNVEELFKRYFYDTAAINLKQLAALFYMNRGMEFFWKKNYTEAYRQMEKAYFLYPCHRVRWFTGISLGAIVTKGKLSEEEKIPYLERGVELGAVYNPDEFPELKPAASSKHP
;
A
#
# COMPACT_ATOMS: atom_id res chain seq x y z
N MET A 1 10.63 -21.80 -4.67
CA MET A 1 9.64 -20.79 -4.23
C MET A 1 8.31 -21.18 -4.84
N ARG A 2 7.27 -21.43 -4.03
CA ARG A 2 5.90 -21.55 -4.56
C ARG A 2 5.52 -20.21 -5.18
N GLU A 3 4.91 -20.23 -6.37
CA GLU A 3 4.22 -19.04 -6.86
C GLU A 3 3.18 -18.65 -5.80
N PRO A 4 3.17 -17.40 -5.32
CA PRO A 4 2.05 -16.92 -4.50
C PRO A 4 0.76 -17.18 -5.27
N GLY A 5 -0.27 -17.66 -4.57
CA GLY A 5 -1.58 -17.91 -5.18
C GLY A 5 -2.01 -16.71 -6.02
N ASN A 6 -2.59 -16.99 -7.20
CA ASN A 6 -3.02 -15.98 -8.16
C ASN A 6 -4.19 -15.18 -7.57
N ASN A 7 -3.90 -14.28 -6.63
CA ASN A 7 -4.89 -13.55 -5.85
C ASN A 7 -5.08 -12.11 -6.38
N ASN A 8 -4.75 -11.91 -7.67
CA ASN A 8 -5.03 -10.68 -8.38
C ASN A 8 -6.45 -10.65 -8.94
N THR A 9 -7.37 -10.92 -8.03
CA THR A 9 -8.79 -10.75 -8.23
C THR A 9 -9.08 -9.28 -8.50
N THR A 10 -9.65 -9.00 -9.66
CA THR A 10 -10.17 -7.68 -10.01
C THR A 10 -11.49 -7.45 -9.28
N PHE A 11 -11.94 -6.20 -9.21
CA PHE A 11 -13.26 -5.90 -8.65
C PHE A 11 -14.39 -6.57 -9.45
N GLN A 12 -14.20 -6.76 -10.76
CA GLN A 12 -15.17 -7.44 -11.61
C GLN A 12 -15.29 -8.94 -11.28
N ASP A 13 -14.19 -9.60 -10.92
CA ASP A 13 -14.18 -11.03 -10.57
C ASP A 13 -15.08 -11.36 -9.35
N LEU A 14 -15.37 -10.38 -8.49
CA LEU A 14 -16.35 -10.52 -7.41
C LEU A 14 -17.74 -10.90 -7.94
N PHE A 15 -18.14 -10.31 -9.07
CA PHE A 15 -19.46 -10.52 -9.66
C PHE A 15 -19.47 -11.67 -10.65
N ASP A 16 -18.40 -11.81 -11.43
CA ASP A 16 -18.35 -12.80 -12.50
C ASP A 16 -18.00 -14.20 -11.99
N LYS A 17 -17.14 -14.29 -10.95
CA LYS A 17 -16.55 -15.56 -10.48
C LYS A 17 -16.78 -15.82 -8.99
N PHE A 18 -17.34 -14.87 -8.25
CA PHE A 18 -17.39 -14.88 -6.79
C PHE A 18 -16.01 -15.01 -6.14
N GLU A 19 -14.96 -14.59 -6.85
CA GLU A 19 -13.62 -14.52 -6.31
C GLU A 19 -13.44 -13.14 -5.69
N PHE A 20 -12.82 -13.07 -4.51
CA PHE A 20 -12.57 -11.79 -3.87
C PHE A 20 -11.28 -11.77 -3.08
N ASN A 21 -10.79 -10.55 -2.89
CA ASN A 21 -9.60 -10.23 -2.14
C ASN A 21 -9.96 -9.12 -1.12
N GLY A 22 -9.05 -8.75 -0.21
CA GLY A 22 -9.38 -7.83 0.88
C GLY A 22 -9.75 -6.43 0.36
N ALA A 23 -9.11 -6.01 -0.73
CA ALA A 23 -9.40 -4.75 -1.39
C ALA A 23 -10.76 -4.79 -2.12
N THR A 24 -11.12 -5.88 -2.81
CA THR A 24 -12.43 -5.98 -3.48
C THR A 24 -13.57 -6.01 -2.48
N VAL A 25 -13.42 -6.74 -1.36
CA VAL A 25 -14.42 -6.78 -0.29
C VAL A 25 -14.58 -5.41 0.38
N ALA A 26 -13.47 -4.74 0.71
CA ALA A 26 -13.53 -3.40 1.29
C ALA A 26 -14.18 -2.39 0.32
N ALA A 27 -13.87 -2.46 -0.97
CA ALA A 27 -14.48 -1.60 -1.98
C ALA A 27 -15.99 -1.86 -2.10
N PHE A 28 -16.40 -3.13 -2.11
CA PHE A 28 -17.81 -3.51 -2.18
C PHE A 28 -18.61 -2.94 -1.00
N TYR A 29 -18.13 -3.16 0.23
CA TYR A 29 -18.82 -2.63 1.42
C TYR A 29 -18.83 -1.10 1.47
N ALA A 30 -17.72 -0.44 1.12
CA ALA A 30 -17.66 1.01 1.05
C ALA A 30 -18.69 1.59 0.06
N MET A 31 -18.77 1.01 -1.15
CA MET A 31 -19.74 1.42 -2.16
C MET A 31 -21.20 1.17 -1.72
N LEU A 32 -21.46 0.03 -1.07
CA LEU A 32 -22.78 -0.28 -0.53
C LEU A 32 -23.20 0.73 0.55
N LEU A 33 -22.31 1.05 1.48
CA LEU A 33 -22.57 2.00 2.57
C LEU A 33 -22.75 3.43 2.05
N ASP A 34 -21.97 3.84 1.04
CA ASP A 34 -22.15 5.12 0.34
C ASP A 34 -23.53 5.23 -0.34
N ASN A 35 -24.00 4.13 -0.93
CA ASN A 35 -25.32 4.07 -1.54
C ASN A 35 -26.44 4.16 -0.48
N LEU A 36 -26.23 3.56 0.69
CA LEU A 36 -27.16 3.60 1.83
C LEU A 36 -27.05 4.87 2.68
N LYS A 37 -26.12 5.79 2.37
CA LYS A 37 -25.85 7.00 3.17
C LYS A 37 -25.49 6.68 4.63
N ILE A 38 -24.72 5.61 4.83
CA ILE A 38 -24.19 5.22 6.14
C ILE A 38 -22.73 5.66 6.23
N ASP A 39 -22.38 6.39 7.29
CA ASP A 39 -21.00 6.83 7.53
C ASP A 39 -20.06 5.64 7.70
N TYR A 40 -18.89 5.70 7.07
CA TYR A 40 -17.88 4.66 7.19
C TYR A 40 -16.44 5.19 7.08
N LYS A 41 -15.50 4.35 7.47
CA LYS A 41 -14.06 4.54 7.27
C LYS A 41 -13.45 3.25 6.73
N ILE A 42 -12.54 3.39 5.76
CA ILE A 42 -11.76 2.27 5.23
C ILE A 42 -10.41 2.29 5.93
N TYR A 43 -9.92 1.14 6.37
CA TYR A 43 -8.62 1.03 7.06
C TYR A 43 -7.71 0.06 6.32
N LEU A 44 -6.43 0.41 6.26
CA LEU A 44 -5.38 -0.45 5.74
C LEU A 44 -4.81 -1.31 6.88
N GLY A 45 -5.32 -2.53 7.02
CA GLY A 45 -4.70 -3.53 7.88
C GLY A 45 -3.65 -4.35 7.15
N SER A 46 -3.29 -5.49 7.75
CA SER A 46 -2.80 -6.63 6.95
C SER A 46 -3.78 -6.87 5.83
N ILE A 47 -5.07 -7.00 6.15
CA ILE A 47 -6.17 -7.06 5.20
C ILE A 47 -6.99 -5.76 5.31
N PRO A 48 -7.30 -5.08 4.20
CA PRO A 48 -8.19 -3.91 4.21
C PRO A 48 -9.57 -4.26 4.74
N TYR A 49 -10.19 -3.34 5.48
CA TYR A 49 -11.52 -3.52 6.06
C TYR A 49 -12.29 -2.20 6.13
N VAL A 50 -13.60 -2.30 6.30
CA VAL A 50 -14.50 -1.13 6.43
C VAL A 50 -15.14 -1.12 7.80
N LYS A 51 -15.17 0.03 8.45
CA LYS A 51 -15.88 0.26 9.72
C LYS A 51 -17.03 1.22 9.45
N ALA A 52 -18.26 0.76 9.61
CA ALA A 52 -19.47 1.57 9.47
C ALA A 52 -19.96 2.09 10.81
N PHE A 53 -20.63 3.24 10.81
CA PHE A 53 -21.19 3.91 11.97
C PHE A 53 -22.68 4.14 11.76
N TYR A 54 -23.52 3.53 12.61
CA TYR A 54 -24.97 3.67 12.53
C TYR A 54 -25.61 3.56 13.92
N GLY A 55 -26.49 4.51 14.25
CA GLY A 55 -27.21 4.51 15.53
C GLY A 55 -26.30 4.48 16.77
N GLY A 56 -25.16 5.18 16.72
CA GLY A 56 -24.16 5.20 17.80
C GLY A 56 -23.31 3.93 17.94
N LYS A 57 -23.45 2.96 17.02
CA LYS A 57 -22.67 1.73 17.00
C LYS A 57 -21.64 1.75 15.87
N ALA A 58 -20.50 1.11 16.10
CA ALA A 58 -19.50 0.83 15.08
C ALA A 58 -19.53 -0.66 14.73
N VAL A 59 -19.52 -0.98 13.44
CA VAL A 59 -19.52 -2.36 12.94
C VAL A 59 -18.41 -2.52 11.90
N ASP A 60 -17.58 -3.54 12.08
CA ASP A 60 -16.49 -3.84 11.17
C ASP A 60 -16.88 -4.92 10.16
N PHE A 61 -16.51 -4.68 8.90
CA PHE A 61 -16.69 -5.57 7.77
C PHE A 61 -15.32 -6.07 7.30
N TYR A 62 -15.04 -7.35 7.60
CA TYR A 62 -13.81 -8.04 7.21
C TYR A 62 -14.12 -9.21 6.26
N PRO A 63 -13.23 -9.55 5.32
CA PRO A 63 -13.29 -10.84 4.64
C PRO A 63 -13.04 -11.97 5.66
N LYS A 64 -13.97 -12.94 5.74
CA LYS A 64 -13.98 -14.00 6.77
C LYS A 64 -12.90 -15.08 6.56
N SER A 65 -12.33 -15.17 5.36
CA SER A 65 -11.29 -16.14 5.00
C SER A 65 -10.31 -15.45 4.07
N TYR A 66 -9.03 -15.51 4.41
CA TYR A 66 -7.98 -14.97 3.57
C TYR A 66 -6.74 -15.86 3.67
N PRO A 67 -6.15 -16.30 2.54
CA PRO A 67 -4.94 -17.10 2.59
C PRO A 67 -3.76 -16.29 3.13
N GLU A 68 -3.16 -16.71 4.24
CA GLU A 68 -1.95 -16.08 4.80
C GLU A 68 -0.76 -16.06 3.82
N SER A 69 -0.77 -16.95 2.81
CA SER A 69 0.28 -17.09 1.79
C SER A 69 0.55 -15.82 0.98
N ASP A 70 -0.42 -14.92 0.87
CA ASP A 70 -0.34 -13.74 0.02
C ASP A 70 0.62 -12.67 0.55
N TYR A 71 0.90 -12.72 1.85
CA TYR A 71 1.80 -11.77 2.51
C TYR A 71 3.22 -12.32 2.63
N ALA A 72 3.51 -13.53 2.15
CA ALA A 72 4.85 -14.13 2.30
C ALA A 72 5.96 -13.21 1.76
N TYR A 73 5.71 -12.51 0.65
CA TYR A 73 6.65 -11.52 0.12
C TYR A 73 6.76 -10.26 0.99
N ILE A 74 5.63 -9.76 1.49
CA ILE A 74 5.60 -8.61 2.40
C ILE A 74 6.42 -8.91 3.67
N TYR A 75 6.23 -10.11 4.22
CA TYR A 75 6.98 -10.61 5.38
C TYR A 75 8.47 -10.81 5.08
N SER A 76 8.84 -11.39 3.93
CA SER A 76 10.26 -11.55 3.56
C SER A 76 10.96 -10.23 3.31
N SER A 77 10.20 -9.18 3.01
CA SER A 77 10.73 -7.86 2.63
C SER A 77 10.78 -6.87 3.80
N LYS A 78 10.40 -7.30 5.01
CA LYS A 78 10.42 -6.49 6.25
C LYS A 78 11.78 -5.84 6.51
N GLY A 79 12.87 -6.60 6.40
CA GLY A 79 14.23 -6.08 6.62
C GLY A 79 14.62 -5.00 5.61
N SER A 80 14.28 -5.20 4.33
CA SER A 80 14.53 -4.21 3.28
C SER A 80 13.67 -2.94 3.46
N PHE A 81 12.41 -3.07 3.89
CA PHE A 81 11.56 -1.92 4.21
C PHE A 81 12.10 -1.14 5.41
N TYR A 82 12.52 -1.84 6.46
CA TYR A 82 13.13 -1.23 7.63
C TYR A 82 14.40 -0.44 7.27
N ASN A 83 15.27 -1.01 6.43
CA ASN A 83 16.46 -0.31 5.95
C ASN A 83 16.09 0.91 5.09
N TYR A 84 15.05 0.80 4.25
CA TYR A 84 14.51 1.94 3.52
C TYR A 84 14.06 3.06 4.46
N LEU A 85 13.31 2.77 5.52
CA LEU A 85 12.88 3.77 6.52
C LEU A 85 14.07 4.42 7.24
N LYS A 86 15.12 3.64 7.54
CA LYS A 86 16.34 4.16 8.17
C LYS A 86 17.15 5.07 7.26
N ILE A 87 17.43 4.61 6.03
CA ILE A 87 18.28 5.32 5.05
C ILE A 87 17.61 6.59 4.57
N SER A 88 16.29 6.54 4.33
CA SER A 88 15.54 7.71 3.91
C SER A 88 15.56 8.84 4.95
N LYS A 89 15.91 8.54 6.22
CA LYS A 89 15.91 9.49 7.36
C LYS A 89 14.59 10.26 7.53
N THR A 90 13.56 9.93 6.76
CA THR A 90 12.28 10.59 6.77
C THR A 90 11.49 10.12 7.97
N HIS A 91 11.43 11.01 8.96
CA HIS A 91 10.40 11.09 9.99
C HIS A 91 9.99 9.78 10.69
N ILE A 92 10.96 8.90 10.97
CA ILE A 92 10.79 7.97 12.08
C ILE A 92 10.60 8.82 13.34
N THR A 93 9.39 8.83 13.88
CA THR A 93 9.06 9.52 15.13
C THR A 93 10.03 9.12 16.25
N GLU A 94 10.21 9.96 17.27
CA GLU A 94 11.04 9.59 18.44
C GLU A 94 10.59 8.26 19.07
N GLN A 95 9.29 7.96 19.00
CA GLN A 95 8.77 6.66 19.37
C GLN A 95 9.22 5.56 18.40
N GLY A 96 9.09 5.77 17.09
CA GLY A 96 9.57 4.82 16.08
C GLY A 96 11.08 4.51 16.18
N LYS A 97 11.90 5.44 16.70
CA LYS A 97 13.33 5.17 16.93
C LYS A 97 13.58 4.13 18.04
N LYS A 98 12.61 3.95 18.94
CA LYS A 98 12.63 2.98 20.04
C LYS A 98 11.91 1.69 19.68
N ASP A 99 11.01 1.73 18.72
CA ASP A 99 10.25 0.58 18.23
C ASP A 99 11.22 -0.48 17.65
N ASN A 100 10.91 -1.76 17.89
CA ASN A 100 11.64 -2.85 17.23
C ASN A 100 11.23 -2.95 15.74
N VAL A 101 11.94 -3.78 14.96
CA VAL A 101 11.68 -3.93 13.50
C VAL A 101 10.22 -4.27 13.20
N GLU A 102 9.58 -5.10 14.01
CA GLU A 102 8.19 -5.53 13.81
C GLU A 102 7.21 -4.38 14.06
N GLU A 103 7.39 -3.65 15.15
CA GLU A 103 6.55 -2.51 15.53
C GLU A 103 6.69 -1.37 14.52
N LEU A 104 7.91 -1.05 14.11
CA LEU A 104 8.17 -0.05 13.07
C LEU A 104 7.53 -0.47 11.75
N PHE A 105 7.72 -1.73 11.34
CA PHE A 105 7.11 -2.26 10.14
C PHE A 105 5.59 -2.12 10.20
N LYS A 106 4.93 -2.59 11.27
CA LYS A 106 3.47 -2.49 11.40
C LYS A 106 2.99 -1.04 11.31
N ARG A 107 3.66 -0.11 11.98
CA ARG A 107 3.29 1.31 12.01
C ARG A 107 3.35 1.96 10.63
N TYR A 108 4.50 1.88 9.97
CA TYR A 108 4.75 2.61 8.72
C TYR A 108 4.34 1.84 7.47
N PHE A 109 4.30 0.50 7.53
CA PHE A 109 3.83 -0.30 6.42
C PHE A 109 2.31 -0.30 6.39
N TYR A 110 1.63 -0.60 7.52
CA TYR A 110 0.18 -0.73 7.49
C TYR A 110 -0.59 0.58 7.47
N ASP A 111 -0.04 1.67 8.00
CA ASP A 111 -0.70 2.96 8.17
C ASP A 111 -2.13 2.83 8.75
N THR A 112 -2.28 3.17 10.02
CA THR A 112 -3.56 3.05 10.72
C THR A 112 -4.56 4.15 10.37
N ALA A 113 -4.17 5.11 9.53
CA ALA A 113 -5.07 6.15 9.06
C ALA A 113 -6.23 5.57 8.23
N ALA A 114 -7.39 6.21 8.34
CA ALA A 114 -8.51 5.89 7.46
C ALA A 114 -8.21 6.43 6.06
N ILE A 115 -8.54 5.64 5.04
CA ILE A 115 -8.40 5.99 3.64
C ILE A 115 -9.77 6.16 2.97
N ASN A 116 -9.79 6.81 1.81
CA ASN A 116 -10.97 6.93 0.96
C ASN A 116 -10.97 5.90 -0.19
N LEU A 117 -12.05 5.82 -0.96
CA LEU A 117 -12.18 4.91 -2.11
C LEU A 117 -11.10 5.11 -3.18
N LYS A 118 -10.70 6.36 -3.46
CA LYS A 118 -9.62 6.66 -4.42
C LYS A 118 -8.29 6.07 -3.95
N GLN A 119 -7.98 6.20 -2.66
CA GLN A 119 -6.78 5.64 -2.07
C GLN A 119 -6.86 4.11 -1.99
N LEU A 120 -8.04 3.53 -1.74
CA LEU A 120 -8.24 2.09 -1.80
C LEU A 120 -7.96 1.55 -3.20
N ALA A 121 -8.32 2.31 -4.25
CA ALA A 121 -8.02 1.92 -5.62
C ALA A 121 -6.51 1.78 -5.91
N ALA A 122 -5.65 2.49 -5.16
CA ALA A 122 -4.20 2.31 -5.24
C ALA A 122 -3.77 0.88 -4.91
N LEU A 123 -4.49 0.18 -4.01
CA LEU A 123 -4.16 -1.22 -3.67
C LEU A 123 -4.39 -2.17 -4.84
N PHE A 124 -5.39 -1.94 -5.71
CA PHE A 124 -5.58 -2.78 -6.90
C PHE A 124 -4.37 -2.67 -7.83
N TYR A 125 -3.89 -1.44 -8.05
CA TYR A 125 -2.69 -1.21 -8.84
C TYR A 125 -1.43 -1.77 -8.18
N MET A 126 -1.29 -1.62 -6.85
CA MET A 126 -0.17 -2.19 -6.10
C MET A 126 -0.16 -3.73 -6.20
N ASN A 127 -1.29 -4.39 -6.01
CA ASN A 127 -1.42 -5.84 -6.14
C ASN A 127 -1.09 -6.30 -7.57
N ARG A 128 -1.57 -5.57 -8.59
CA ARG A 128 -1.20 -5.82 -9.99
C ARG A 128 0.29 -5.66 -10.26
N GLY A 129 0.90 -4.62 -9.69
CA GLY A 129 2.34 -4.38 -9.78
C GLY A 129 3.15 -5.51 -9.14
N MET A 130 2.74 -6.01 -7.97
CA MET A 130 3.42 -7.12 -7.29
C MET A 130 3.39 -8.41 -8.11
N GLU A 131 2.26 -8.72 -8.78
CA GLU A 131 2.19 -9.88 -9.68
C GLU A 131 3.16 -9.75 -10.85
N PHE A 132 3.17 -8.60 -11.54
CA PHE A 132 4.13 -8.36 -12.61
C PHE A 132 5.57 -8.45 -12.10
N PHE A 133 5.83 -7.96 -10.89
CA PHE A 133 7.13 -8.03 -10.25
C PHE A 133 7.58 -9.47 -10.03
N TRP A 134 6.70 -10.34 -9.52
CA TRP A 134 6.98 -11.77 -9.32
C TRP A 134 7.19 -12.51 -10.64
N LYS A 135 6.45 -12.12 -11.69
CA LYS A 135 6.66 -12.59 -13.07
C LYS A 135 7.91 -11.99 -13.74
N LYS A 136 8.71 -11.21 -13.00
CA LYS A 136 9.93 -10.52 -13.45
C LYS A 136 9.68 -9.54 -14.61
N ASN A 137 8.43 -9.11 -14.79
CA ASN A 137 8.07 -8.05 -15.72
C ASN A 137 8.18 -6.70 -15.00
N TYR A 138 9.41 -6.25 -14.78
CA TYR A 138 9.70 -5.09 -13.94
C TYR A 138 9.15 -3.77 -14.50
N THR A 139 9.13 -3.63 -15.83
CA THR A 139 8.56 -2.45 -16.51
C THR A 139 7.06 -2.32 -16.23
N GLU A 140 6.30 -3.41 -16.38
CA GLU A 140 4.86 -3.38 -16.04
C GLU A 140 4.64 -3.26 -14.54
N ALA A 141 5.47 -3.90 -13.71
CA ALA A 141 5.40 -3.74 -12.26
C ALA A 141 5.50 -2.27 -11.86
N TYR A 142 6.51 -1.56 -12.38
CA TYR A 142 6.67 -0.13 -12.15
C TYR A 142 5.48 0.69 -12.62
N ARG A 143 4.98 0.45 -13.85
CA ARG A 143 3.82 1.19 -14.38
C ARG A 143 2.59 1.08 -13.49
N GLN A 144 2.34 -0.09 -12.90
CA GLN A 144 1.24 -0.24 -11.95
C GLN A 144 1.56 0.44 -10.60
N MET A 145 2.79 0.31 -10.10
CA MET A 145 3.19 0.99 -8.85
C MET A 145 3.14 2.52 -8.96
N GLU A 146 3.48 3.08 -10.11
CA GLU A 146 3.37 4.53 -10.38
C GLU A 146 1.91 5.00 -10.37
N LYS A 147 0.98 4.22 -10.93
CA LYS A 147 -0.47 4.49 -10.81
C LYS A 147 -0.93 4.43 -9.37
N ALA A 148 -0.47 3.42 -8.61
CA ALA A 148 -0.77 3.33 -7.19
C ALA A 148 -0.25 4.57 -6.45
N TYR A 149 0.99 5.00 -6.74
CA TYR A 149 1.61 6.16 -6.11
C TYR A 149 0.86 7.45 -6.41
N PHE A 150 0.41 7.64 -7.65
CA PHE A 150 -0.42 8.79 -8.04
C PHE A 150 -1.74 8.86 -7.27
N LEU A 151 -2.35 7.71 -6.96
CA LEU A 151 -3.61 7.64 -6.22
C LEU A 151 -3.44 7.76 -4.72
N TYR A 152 -2.35 7.20 -4.17
CA TYR A 152 -2.05 7.21 -2.76
C TYR A 152 -0.54 7.09 -2.54
N PRO A 153 0.18 8.22 -2.37
CA PRO A 153 1.64 8.21 -2.39
C PRO A 153 2.33 7.67 -1.12
N CYS A 154 1.65 6.90 -0.27
CA CYS A 154 2.11 6.54 1.08
C CYS A 154 3.42 5.73 1.10
N HIS A 155 4.05 5.59 2.28
CA HIS A 155 5.33 4.88 2.44
C HIS A 155 5.37 3.49 1.81
N ARG A 156 4.29 2.71 1.97
CA ARG A 156 4.17 1.37 1.38
C ARG A 156 4.27 1.42 -0.14
N VAL A 157 3.45 2.27 -0.77
CA VAL A 157 3.36 2.40 -2.22
C VAL A 157 4.63 3.00 -2.80
N ARG A 158 5.18 4.04 -2.15
CA ARG A 158 6.45 4.66 -2.51
C ARG A 158 7.59 3.64 -2.49
N TRP A 159 7.67 2.82 -1.45
CA TRP A 159 8.71 1.81 -1.33
C TRP A 159 8.63 0.75 -2.44
N PHE A 160 7.43 0.23 -2.74
CA PHE A 160 7.27 -0.72 -3.85
C PHE A 160 7.56 -0.07 -5.22
N THR A 161 7.25 1.21 -5.39
CA THR A 161 7.60 1.98 -6.59
C THR A 161 9.13 2.04 -6.75
N GLY A 162 9.85 2.39 -5.67
CA GLY A 162 11.31 2.44 -5.65
C GLY A 162 11.96 1.07 -5.90
N ILE A 163 11.42 0.00 -5.30
CA ILE A 163 11.89 -1.38 -5.58
C ILE A 163 11.70 -1.75 -7.05
N SER A 164 10.56 -1.37 -7.64
CA SER A 164 10.28 -1.66 -9.05
C SER A 164 11.24 -0.92 -9.98
N LEU A 165 11.52 0.36 -9.70
CA LEU A 165 12.54 1.14 -10.42
C LEU A 165 13.93 0.52 -10.31
N GLY A 166 14.37 0.20 -9.09
CA GLY A 166 15.66 -0.44 -8.87
C GLY A 166 15.77 -1.79 -9.58
N ALA A 167 14.68 -2.57 -9.64
CA ALA A 167 14.66 -3.83 -10.37
C ALA A 167 14.73 -3.63 -11.90
N ILE A 168 14.09 -2.60 -12.46
CA ILE A 168 14.26 -2.26 -13.89
C ILE A 168 15.73 -1.97 -14.20
N VAL A 169 16.36 -1.12 -13.41
CA VAL A 169 17.75 -0.69 -13.64
C VAL A 169 18.74 -1.85 -13.50
N THR A 170 18.57 -2.67 -12.46
CA THR A 170 19.56 -3.71 -12.09
C THR A 170 19.30 -5.07 -12.71
N LYS A 171 18.05 -5.38 -13.06
CA LYS A 171 17.62 -6.71 -13.53
C LYS A 171 16.80 -6.66 -14.83
N GLY A 172 16.39 -5.48 -15.27
CA GLY A 172 15.68 -5.30 -16.53
C GLY A 172 16.57 -5.58 -17.73
N LYS A 173 15.93 -5.93 -18.86
CA LYS A 173 16.60 -6.20 -20.14
C LYS A 173 16.72 -4.95 -21.02
N LEU A 174 16.69 -3.77 -20.40
CA LEU A 174 16.79 -2.48 -21.08
C LEU A 174 18.25 -2.14 -21.39
N SER A 175 18.48 -1.40 -22.47
CA SER A 175 19.76 -0.71 -22.71
C SER A 175 20.07 0.32 -21.62
N GLU A 176 21.30 0.79 -21.55
CA GLU A 176 21.68 1.82 -20.57
C GLU A 176 20.93 3.13 -20.81
N GLU A 177 20.73 3.51 -22.07
CA GLU A 177 19.97 4.69 -22.46
C GLU A 177 18.49 4.60 -22.04
N GLU A 178 17.88 3.43 -22.21
CA GLU A 178 16.50 3.17 -21.77
C GLU A 178 16.34 3.15 -20.25
N LYS A 179 17.43 2.96 -19.48
CA LYS A 179 17.40 3.00 -18.01
C LYS A 179 17.41 4.42 -17.44
N ILE A 180 17.89 5.42 -18.20
CA ILE A 180 18.06 6.80 -17.72
C ILE A 180 16.76 7.39 -17.13
N PRO A 181 15.59 7.32 -17.80
CA PRO A 181 14.37 7.89 -17.26
C PRO A 181 13.93 7.26 -15.92
N TYR A 182 14.22 5.96 -15.73
CA TYR A 182 13.93 5.26 -14.48
C TYR A 182 14.88 5.66 -13.36
N LEU A 183 16.14 5.94 -13.69
CA LEU A 183 17.12 6.47 -12.74
C LEU A 183 16.73 7.88 -12.28
N GLU A 184 16.41 8.77 -13.23
CA GLU A 184 15.95 10.14 -12.95
C GLU A 184 14.71 10.10 -12.05
N ARG A 185 13.73 9.26 -12.40
CA ARG A 185 12.53 9.08 -11.60
C ARG A 185 12.80 8.49 -10.22
N GLY A 186 13.80 7.62 -10.09
CA GLY A 186 14.28 7.11 -8.81
C GLY A 186 14.89 8.21 -7.93
N VAL A 187 15.63 9.14 -8.54
CA VAL A 187 16.17 10.33 -7.85
C VAL A 187 15.04 11.25 -7.40
N GLU A 188 14.06 11.53 -8.26
CA GLU A 188 12.87 12.33 -7.90
C GLU A 188 12.10 11.70 -6.73
N LEU A 189 11.84 10.39 -6.80
CA LEU A 189 11.18 9.64 -5.73
C LEU A 189 12.02 9.59 -4.45
N GLY A 190 13.32 9.87 -4.50
CA GLY A 190 14.18 10.05 -3.34
C GLY A 190 14.21 11.49 -2.82
N ALA A 191 14.23 12.48 -3.73
CA ALA A 191 14.41 13.89 -3.43
C ALA A 191 13.10 14.61 -3.04
N VAL A 192 11.97 14.19 -3.59
CA VAL A 192 10.64 14.77 -3.31
C VAL A 192 10.01 14.00 -2.16
N TYR A 193 10.35 14.33 -0.92
CA TYR A 193 9.43 14.12 0.20
C TYR A 193 8.89 15.49 0.59
N ASN A 194 7.68 15.80 0.15
CA ASN A 194 6.94 16.96 0.63
C ASN A 194 6.07 16.51 1.82
N PRO A 195 6.30 17.01 3.04
CA PRO A 195 5.47 16.68 4.21
C PRO A 195 3.98 17.00 4.02
N ASP A 196 3.64 17.89 3.10
CA ASP A 196 2.26 18.24 2.76
C ASP A 196 1.57 17.21 1.84
N GLU A 197 2.32 16.28 1.22
CA GLU A 197 1.76 15.15 0.46
C GLU A 197 1.24 14.02 1.37
N PHE A 198 1.57 14.06 2.67
CA PHE A 198 1.22 13.04 3.67
C PHE A 198 0.57 13.67 4.93
N PRO A 199 -0.55 14.38 4.80
CA PRO A 199 -1.18 15.08 5.91
C PRO A 199 -1.57 14.17 7.08
N GLU A 200 -1.86 12.89 6.82
CA GLU A 200 -2.15 11.86 7.82
C GLU A 200 -0.98 11.54 8.77
N LEU A 201 0.25 11.91 8.38
CA LEU A 201 1.46 11.72 9.19
C LEU A 201 1.88 12.97 9.96
N LYS A 202 1.15 14.09 9.81
CA LYS A 202 1.36 15.24 10.70
C LYS A 202 1.02 14.76 12.11
N PRO A 203 1.96 14.82 13.08
CA PRO A 203 1.62 14.50 14.45
C PRO A 203 0.42 15.34 14.84
N ALA A 204 -0.62 14.71 15.39
CA ALA A 204 -1.79 15.42 15.89
C ALA A 204 -1.27 16.59 16.70
N ALA A 205 -1.59 17.82 16.27
CA ALA A 205 -1.15 19.02 16.95
C ALA A 205 -1.48 18.80 18.42
N SER A 206 -0.45 18.78 19.27
CA SER A 206 -0.61 18.64 20.71
C SER A 206 -1.73 19.58 21.10
N SER A 207 -2.90 19.02 21.45
CA SER A 207 -3.96 19.79 22.07
C SER A 207 -3.36 20.17 23.41
N LYS A 208 -2.73 21.35 23.44
CA LYS A 208 -2.51 22.08 24.68
C LYS A 208 -3.90 22.34 25.20
N HIS A 209 -4.39 21.40 26.02
CA HIS A 209 -5.51 21.68 26.89
C HIS A 209 -5.04 22.81 27.82
N PRO A 210 -5.75 23.96 27.85
CA PRO A 210 -5.53 24.97 28.86
C PRO A 210 -5.84 24.44 30.26
#